data_AF-A0A645C9L0-F1
#
_entry.id   AF-A0A645C9L0-F1
#
_cell.length_a   1.000
_cell.length_b   1.000
_cell.length_c   1.000
_cell.angle_alpha   90.00
_cell.angle_beta   90.00
_cell.angle_gamma   90.00
#
_symmetry.space_group_name_H-M   'P 1'
#
loop_
_entity.id
_entity.type
_entity.pdbx_description
1 polymer ?
#
loop_
_entity_poly.entity_id
_entity_poly.type
_entity_poly.pdbx_seq_one_letter_code
_entity_poly.pdbx_strand_id
1 'polypeptide(L)' 'MALAMILTIVAIAGVIHGIAKKRRTLWIASVIVLISIAATMLYFYINPY' A
#
# COMPACT_ATOMS: atom_id res chain seq x y z
N MET A 1 2.91 8.72 -10.55
CA MET A 1 1.87 7.72 -10.90
C MET A 1 2.43 6.30 -11.06
N ALA A 2 3.43 6.06 -11.92
CA ALA A 2 4.01 4.71 -12.11
C ALA A 2 4.55 4.08 -10.81
N LEU A 3 5.31 4.83 -10.00
CA LEU A 3 5.83 4.35 -8.71
C LEU A 3 4.70 3.96 -7.74
N ALA A 4 3.64 4.76 -7.66
CA ALA A 4 2.49 4.47 -6.81
C ALA A 4 1.79 3.18 -7.23
N MET A 5 1.67 2.95 -8.54
CA MET A 5 1.07 1.74 -9.10
C MET A 5 1.87 0.48 -8.73
N ILE A 6 3.20 0.55 -8.84
CA ILE A 6 4.10 -0.55 -8.45
C ILE A 6 4.00 -0.81 -6.94
N LEU A 7 4.03 0.25 -6.12
CA LEU A 7 3.90 0.13 -4.66
C LEU A 7 2.57 -0.47 -4.24
N THR A 8 1.47 -0.13 -4.91
CA THR A 8 0.15 -0.73 -4.64
C THR A 8 0.14 -2.23 -4.93
N ILE A 9 0.71 -2.67 -6.06
CA ILE A 9 0.81 -4.09 -6.43
C ILE A 9 1.65 -4.85 -5.40
N VAL A 10 2.82 -4.30 -5.03
CA VAL A 10 3.72 -4.89 -4.02
C VAL A 10 3.02 -4.98 -2.66
N ALA A 11 2.29 -3.94 -2.24
CA ALA A 11 1.60 -3.93 -0.96
C ALA A 11 0.45 -4.96 -0.93
N ILE A 12 -0.30 -5.12 -2.02
CA ILE A 12 -1.33 -6.17 -2.15
C ILE A 12 -0.68 -7.56 -2.06
N ALA A 13 0.42 -7.80 -2.79
CA ALA A 13 1.17 -9.05 -2.70
C ALA A 13 1.69 -9.31 -1.28
N GLY A 14 2.14 -8.27 -0.58
CA GLY A 14 2.56 -8.31 0.82
C GLY A 14 1.42 -8.70 1.76
N VAL A 15 0.22 -8.14 1.58
CA VAL A 15 -0.97 -8.54 2.36
C VAL A 15 -1.29 -10.02 2.14
N ILE A 16 -1.37 -10.46 0.89
CA ILE A 16 -1.67 -11.86 0.54
C ILE A 16 -0.63 -12.80 1.14
N HIS A 17 0.66 -12.50 0.98
CA HIS A 17 1.75 -13.32 1.49
C HIS A 17 1.78 -13.34 3.03
N GLY A 18 1.51 -12.19 3.66
CA GLY A 18 1.45 -12.05 5.12
C GLY A 18 0.31 -12.86 5.73
N ILE A 19 -0.86 -12.85 5.10
CA ILE A 19 -2.01 -13.67 5.50
C ILE A 19 -1.69 -15.16 5.30
N ALA A 20 -1.20 -15.55 4.11
CA ALA A 20 -0.89 -16.94 3.77
C ALA A 20 0.14 -17.56 4.72
N LYS A 21 1.18 -16.80 5.12
CA LYS A 21 2.21 -17.27 6.07
C LYS A 21 1.88 -16.99 7.54
N LYS A 22 0.66 -16.52 7.87
CA LYS A 22 0.25 -16.11 9.23
C LYS A 22 1.22 -15.11 9.89
N ARG A 23 1.96 -14.33 9.10
CA ARG A 23 2.92 -13.32 9.60
C ARG A 23 2.18 -12.04 9.90
N ARG A 24 1.71 -11.91 11.14
CA ARG A 24 0.92 -10.75 11.61
C ARG A 24 1.55 -9.42 11.25
N THR A 25 2.84 -9.27 11.54
CA THR A 25 3.59 -8.04 11.28
C THR A 25 3.61 -7.64 9.80
N LEU A 26 3.69 -8.63 8.90
CA LEU A 26 3.86 -8.39 7.46
C LEU A 26 2.56 -7.94 6.80
N TRP A 27 1.42 -8.53 7.15
CA TRP A 27 0.14 -8.05 6.60
C TRP A 27 -0.26 -6.69 7.18
N ILE A 28 0.00 -6.44 8.47
CA ILE A 28 -0.27 -5.13 9.09
C ILE A 28 0.59 -4.04 8.45
N ALA A 29 1.89 -4.26 8.31
CA ALA A 29 2.79 -3.31 7.64
C ALA A 29 2.35 -3.03 6.19
N SER A 30 1.92 -4.07 5.46
CA SER A 30 1.44 -3.91 4.08
C SER A 30 0.13 -3.11 3.99
N VAL A 31 -0.78 -3.28 4.96
CA VAL A 31 -2.01 -2.47 5.07
C VAL A 31 -1.69 -1.01 5.38
N ILE A 32 -0.74 -0.74 6.27
CA ILE A 32 -0.31 0.63 6.60
C ILE A 32 0.22 1.32 5.33
N VAL A 33 1.05 0.62 4.56
CA VAL A 33 1.61 1.15 3.29
C VAL A 33 0.48 1.45 2.29
N LEU A 34 -0.53 0.59 2.17
CA LEU A 34 -1.70 0.85 1.31
C LEU A 34 -2.45 2.13 1.72
N ILE A 35 -2.64 2.34 3.02
CA ILE A 35 -3.28 3.56 3.55
C ILE A 35 -2.42 4.79 3.23
N SER A 36 -1.10 4.71 3.39
CA SER A 36 -0.19 5.80 3.04
C SER A 36 -0.26 6.16 1.56
N ILE A 37 -0.25 5.17 0.66
CA ILE A 37 -0.38 5.40 -0.78
C ILE A 37 -1.71 6.09 -1.11
N ALA A 38 -2.81 5.62 -0.52
CA ALA A 38 -4.13 6.21 -0.73
C ALA A 38 -4.18 7.67 -0.23
N ALA A 39 -3.60 7.96 0.93
CA ALA A 39 -3.51 9.32 1.47
C ALA A 39 -2.65 10.23 0.57
N THR A 40 -1.53 9.74 0.05
CA THR A 40 -0.68 10.49 -0.89
C THR A 40 -1.42 10.78 -2.20
N MET A 41 -2.11 9.79 -2.77
CA MET A 41 -2.92 9.99 -3.98
C MET A 41 -4.05 11.01 -3.74
N LEU A 42 -4.73 10.91 -2.59
CA LEU A 42 -5.78 11.86 -2.21
C LEU A 42 -5.22 13.28 -2.06
N TYR A 43 -4.05 13.44 -1.44
CA TYR A 43 -3.40 14.74 -1.29
C TYR A 43 -3.09 15.38 -2.65
N PHE A 44 -2.48 14.64 -3.58
CA PHE A 44 -2.20 15.14 -4.93
C PHE A 44 -3.46 15.32 -5.78
N TYR A 45 -4.53 14.58 -5.51
CA TYR A 45 -5.82 14.77 -6.15
C TYR A 45 -6.48 16.09 -5.69
N ILE A 46 -6.37 16.42 -4.40
CA ILE A 46 -6.91 17.65 -3.82
C ILE A 46 -6.03 18.86 -4.16
N ASN A 47 -4.70 18.69 -4.11
CA ASN A 47 -3.70 19.70 -4.47
C ASN A 47 -2.86 19.20 -5.64
N PRO A 48 -3.25 19.50 -6.89
CA PRO A 48 -2.57 19.04 -8.10
C PRO A 48 -1.26 19.79 -8.42
N TYR A 49 -0.74 20.57 -7.47
CA TYR A 49 0.44 21.41 -7.61
C TYR A 49 1.62 20.90 -6.78
#